data_AF-A0AAV2GZ94-F1
#
_entry.id   AF-A0AAV2GZ94-F1
#
_cell.length_a   1.000
_cell.length_b   1.000
_cell.length_c   1.000
_cell.angle_alpha   90.00
_cell.angle_beta   90.00
_cell.angle_gamma   90.00
#
_symmetry.space_group_name_H-M   'P 1'
#
loop_
_entity.id
_entity.type
_entity.pdbx_description
1 polymer ?
#
loop_
_entity_poly.entity_id
_entity_poly.type
_entity_poly.pdbx_seq_one_letter_code
_entity_poly.pdbx_strand_id
1 'polypeptide(L)'
;EKDIVELFLAQVEVYNQNKKKCKPGTEHNLGSGVIKQYGLNRFKSQALVAVNRANLLTRLWKEPDSAIVLSEYLFYTQVRSIVEGDQEIFAAGNCYDKNEFKDYHLFCPYSYRMEDSRINVKDLSMEYDYLGNTSQWFYSARMKALHLENFNVTKGAVQWRHNATTLSPVEEDSTITVTYDDGHWSDPYFDCGGGNIWMMTYTVPFFGYKNGTFKFK
;
A
#
# COMPACT_ATOMS: atom_id res chain seq x y z
N GLU A 1 -37.98 -7.12 6.42
CA GLU A 1 -36.55 -6.97 6.11
C GLU A 1 -35.90 -6.12 7.18
N LYS A 2 -34.74 -6.50 7.72
CA LYS A 2 -33.97 -5.58 8.58
C LYS A 2 -33.24 -4.60 7.67
N ASP A 3 -33.31 -3.32 7.98
CA ASP A 3 -32.58 -2.29 7.26
C ASP A 3 -31.07 -2.51 7.45
N ILE A 4 -30.38 -2.78 6.35
CA ILE A 4 -28.92 -3.01 6.32
C ILE A 4 -28.17 -1.77 6.84
N VAL A 5 -28.73 -0.57 6.64
CA VAL A 5 -28.16 0.68 7.14
C VAL A 5 -28.29 0.75 8.66
N GLU A 6 -29.42 0.36 9.23
CA GLU A 6 -29.64 0.36 10.68
C GLU A 6 -28.74 -0.68 11.39
N LEU A 7 -28.60 -1.88 10.80
CA LEU A 7 -27.64 -2.89 11.24
C LEU A 7 -26.20 -2.38 11.18
N PHE A 8 -25.83 -1.69 10.10
CA PHE A 8 -24.52 -1.07 9.93
C PHE A 8 -24.25 -0.01 11.01
N LEU A 9 -25.19 0.92 11.22
CA LEU A 9 -25.05 1.99 12.21
C LEU A 9 -24.92 1.43 13.63
N ALA A 10 -25.72 0.41 13.97
CA ALA A 10 -25.63 -0.27 15.25
C ALA A 10 -24.26 -0.94 15.46
N GLN A 11 -23.71 -1.59 14.43
CA GLN A 11 -22.36 -2.16 14.48
C GLN A 11 -21.29 -1.07 14.66
N VAL A 12 -21.35 -0.01 13.86
CA VAL A 12 -20.43 1.14 13.96
C VAL A 12 -20.44 1.74 15.37
N GLU A 13 -21.61 1.88 15.99
CA GLU A 13 -21.76 2.43 17.33
C GLU A 13 -21.20 1.51 18.42
N VAL A 14 -21.44 0.21 18.33
CA VAL A 14 -20.85 -0.81 19.23
C VAL A 14 -19.32 -0.77 19.17
N TYR A 15 -18.74 -0.65 17.97
CA TYR A 15 -17.29 -0.61 17.81
C TYR A 15 -16.70 0.73 18.27
N ASN A 16 -17.40 1.86 18.07
CA ASN A 16 -16.99 3.16 18.60
C ASN A 16 -16.90 3.16 20.14
N GLN A 17 -17.83 2.50 20.83
CA GLN A 17 -17.79 2.36 22.29
C GLN A 17 -16.58 1.52 22.77
N ASN A 18 -16.10 0.60 21.93
CA ASN A 18 -14.97 -0.28 22.22
C ASN A 18 -13.60 0.29 21.82
N LYS A 19 -13.52 1.52 21.28
CA LYS A 19 -12.27 2.20 20.86
C LYS A 19 -11.15 2.13 21.91
N LYS A 20 -11.48 2.19 23.21
CA LYS A 20 -10.50 2.12 24.32
C LYS A 20 -9.89 0.73 24.58
N LYS A 21 -10.52 -0.35 24.11
CA LYS A 21 -10.07 -1.74 24.31
C LYS A 21 -9.61 -2.42 23.02
N CYS A 22 -9.65 -1.69 21.91
CA CYS A 22 -9.34 -2.20 20.59
C CYS A 22 -7.83 -2.37 20.40
N LYS A 23 -7.42 -3.40 19.65
CA LYS A 23 -6.02 -3.64 19.26
C LYS A 23 -5.80 -3.20 17.81
N PRO A 24 -4.60 -2.73 17.42
CA PRO A 24 -4.29 -2.45 16.04
C PRO A 24 -4.49 -3.67 15.13
N GLY A 25 -5.03 -3.44 13.93
CA GLY A 25 -5.27 -4.48 12.93
C GLY A 25 -6.62 -4.37 12.22
N THR A 26 -6.98 -5.42 11.47
CA THR A 26 -8.21 -5.45 10.64
C THR A 26 -9.30 -6.41 11.16
N GLU A 27 -9.16 -6.87 12.41
CA GLU A 27 -10.07 -7.85 13.02
C GLU A 27 -11.49 -7.31 13.24
N HIS A 28 -11.63 -5.99 13.43
CA HIS A 28 -12.92 -5.30 13.54
C HIS A 28 -13.39 -4.85 12.17
N ASN A 29 -13.96 -5.77 11.38
CA ASN A 29 -14.52 -5.48 10.07
C ASN A 29 -16.03 -5.75 10.00
N LEU A 30 -16.69 -5.21 8.97
CA LEU A 30 -18.13 -5.35 8.76
C LEU A 30 -18.51 -6.59 7.93
N GLY A 31 -17.53 -7.44 7.60
CA GLY A 31 -17.72 -8.62 6.78
C GLY A 31 -17.91 -8.31 5.28
N SER A 32 -18.02 -9.39 4.50
CA SER A 32 -18.14 -9.33 3.05
C SER A 32 -19.52 -8.84 2.59
N GLY A 33 -19.56 -8.19 1.44
CA GLY A 33 -20.82 -7.71 0.81
C GLY A 33 -21.32 -6.34 1.29
N VAL A 34 -20.63 -5.71 2.26
CA VAL A 34 -20.92 -4.34 2.70
C VAL A 34 -20.46 -3.31 1.66
N ILE A 35 -19.32 -3.54 1.02
CA ILE A 35 -18.87 -2.70 -0.10
C ILE A 35 -19.64 -3.09 -1.35
N LYS A 36 -20.58 -2.23 -1.74
CA LYS A 36 -21.22 -2.29 -3.07
C LYS A 36 -20.28 -1.74 -4.13
N GLN A 37 -20.53 -2.08 -5.39
CA GLN A 37 -19.81 -1.57 -6.56
C GLN A 37 -19.63 -0.04 -6.56
N TYR A 38 -20.58 0.70 -5.95
CA TYR A 38 -20.49 2.15 -5.76
C TYR A 38 -19.27 2.58 -4.93
N GLY A 39 -18.96 1.91 -3.81
CA GLY A 39 -17.81 2.27 -2.97
C GLY A 39 -16.48 2.05 -3.68
N LEU A 40 -16.36 0.92 -4.39
CA LEU A 40 -15.18 0.60 -5.21
C LEU A 40 -14.98 1.61 -6.35
N ASN A 41 -16.08 2.02 -6.99
CA ASN A 41 -16.04 3.01 -8.07
C ASN A 41 -15.73 4.42 -7.54
N ARG A 42 -16.26 4.77 -6.37
CA ARG A 42 -16.02 6.08 -5.74
C ARG A 42 -14.53 6.30 -5.47
N PHE A 43 -13.84 5.29 -4.91
CA PHE A 43 -12.43 5.42 -4.50
C PHE A 43 -11.43 4.87 -5.52
N LYS A 44 -11.87 4.62 -6.77
CA LYS A 44 -11.02 4.06 -7.81
C LYS A 44 -9.84 4.98 -8.15
N SER A 45 -10.03 6.30 -8.16
CA SER A 45 -8.96 7.28 -8.37
C SER A 45 -7.87 7.15 -7.32
N GLN A 46 -8.23 7.03 -6.04
CA GLN A 46 -7.28 6.87 -4.94
C GLN A 46 -6.52 5.54 -5.03
N ALA A 47 -7.20 4.45 -5.40
CA ALA A 47 -6.54 3.18 -5.65
C ALA A 47 -5.53 3.23 -6.81
N LEU A 48 -5.83 3.99 -7.87
CA LEU A 48 -4.89 4.17 -8.98
C LEU A 48 -3.62 4.95 -8.56
N VAL A 49 -3.68 5.78 -7.52
CA VAL A 49 -2.47 6.38 -6.91
C VAL A 49 -1.58 5.30 -6.32
N ALA A 50 -2.15 4.31 -5.61
CA ALA A 50 -1.38 3.18 -5.10
C ALA A 50 -0.77 2.33 -6.24
N VAL A 51 -1.50 2.10 -7.33
CA VAL A 51 -0.98 1.41 -8.54
C VAL A 51 0.21 2.17 -9.14
N ASN A 52 0.08 3.50 -9.28
CA ASN A 52 1.18 4.33 -9.77
C ASN A 52 2.42 4.24 -8.87
N ARG A 53 2.22 4.28 -7.55
CA ARG A 53 3.31 4.20 -6.56
C ARG A 53 3.97 2.82 -6.55
N ALA A 54 3.20 1.73 -6.63
CA ALA A 54 3.74 0.38 -6.72
C ALA A 54 4.60 0.16 -7.97
N ASN A 55 4.18 0.70 -9.12
CA ASN A 55 4.98 0.67 -10.35
C ASN A 55 6.26 1.52 -10.24
N LEU A 56 6.20 2.68 -9.59
CA LEU A 56 7.39 3.50 -9.31
C LEU A 56 8.36 2.74 -8.40
N LEU A 57 7.88 2.17 -7.29
CA LEU A 57 8.70 1.39 -6.36
C LEU A 57 9.32 0.18 -7.05
N THR A 58 8.57 -0.51 -7.90
CA THR A 58 9.08 -1.66 -8.67
C THR A 58 10.25 -1.26 -9.58
N ARG A 59 10.18 -0.06 -10.19
CA ARG A 59 11.29 0.49 -10.98
C ARG A 59 12.49 0.85 -10.11
N LEU A 60 12.29 1.51 -8.98
CA LEU A 60 13.38 1.89 -8.07
C LEU A 60 14.11 0.64 -7.55
N TRP A 61 13.37 -0.40 -7.17
CA TRP A 61 13.91 -1.65 -6.65
C TRP A 61 14.52 -2.58 -7.71
N LYS A 62 14.59 -2.15 -8.98
CA LYS A 62 15.43 -2.82 -9.98
C LYS A 62 16.92 -2.70 -9.67
N GLU A 63 17.31 -1.63 -8.99
CA GLU A 63 18.68 -1.39 -8.52
C GLU A 63 18.71 -1.46 -6.98
N PRO A 64 18.74 -2.67 -6.40
CA PRO A 64 18.62 -2.88 -4.96
C PRO A 64 19.76 -2.26 -4.14
N ASP A 65 20.91 -1.99 -4.77
CA ASP A 65 22.10 -1.41 -4.14
C ASP A 65 22.18 0.13 -4.31
N SER A 66 21.20 0.74 -4.98
CA SER A 66 21.19 2.20 -5.17
C SER A 66 20.96 2.91 -3.83
N ALA A 67 21.65 4.04 -3.63
CA ALA A 67 21.46 4.87 -2.43
C ALA A 67 19.99 5.35 -2.25
N ILE A 68 19.23 5.36 -3.34
CA ILE A 68 17.81 5.73 -3.38
C ILE A 68 16.99 4.73 -2.57
N VAL A 69 17.12 3.42 -2.84
CA VAL A 69 16.31 2.39 -2.16
C VAL A 69 16.81 2.05 -0.75
N LEU A 70 17.96 2.58 -0.35
CA LEU A 70 18.46 2.51 1.04
C LEU A 70 17.97 3.69 1.91
N SER A 71 17.31 4.68 1.31
CA SER A 71 16.87 5.90 1.99
C SER A 71 15.50 5.72 2.65
N GLU A 72 15.48 5.60 3.99
CA GLU A 72 14.22 5.65 4.76
C GLU A 72 13.49 6.98 4.57
N TYR A 73 14.24 8.08 4.51
CA TYR A 73 13.68 9.42 4.29
C TYR A 73 12.83 9.45 3.02
N LEU A 74 13.29 8.82 1.93
CA LEU A 74 12.53 8.72 0.70
C LEU A 74 11.19 8.01 0.92
N PHE A 75 11.17 6.87 1.60
CA PHE A 75 9.95 6.08 1.77
C PHE A 75 8.96 6.71 2.73
N TYR A 76 9.42 7.29 3.85
CA TYR A 76 8.57 8.07 4.74
C TYR A 76 7.98 9.30 4.04
N THR A 77 8.78 10.01 3.24
CA THR A 77 8.31 11.19 2.49
C THR A 77 7.31 10.80 1.41
N GLN A 78 7.51 9.69 0.71
CA GLN A 78 6.58 9.23 -0.33
C GLN A 78 5.19 8.94 0.23
N VAL A 79 5.07 8.20 1.34
CA VAL A 79 3.75 7.89 1.92
C VAL A 79 3.05 9.13 2.46
N ARG A 80 3.82 10.08 3.03
CA ARG A 80 3.30 11.38 3.45
C ARG A 80 2.73 12.18 2.28
N SER A 81 3.48 12.23 1.17
CA SER A 81 3.09 12.95 -0.04
C SER A 81 1.81 12.39 -0.67
N ILE A 82 1.55 11.07 -0.55
CA ILE A 82 0.28 10.47 -1.01
C ILE A 82 -0.89 11.07 -0.23
N VAL A 83 -0.78 11.12 1.10
CA VAL A 83 -1.82 11.69 1.96
C VAL A 83 -1.93 13.21 1.73
N GLU A 84 -0.84 13.93 1.59
CA GLU A 84 -0.87 15.38 1.30
C GLU A 84 -1.55 15.71 -0.04
N GLY A 85 -1.40 14.83 -1.04
CA GLY A 85 -1.89 15.06 -2.40
C GLY A 85 -3.40 14.85 -2.60
N ASP A 86 -4.09 14.18 -1.68
CA ASP A 86 -5.52 13.90 -1.79
C ASP A 86 -6.20 13.91 -0.41
N GLN A 87 -7.20 14.79 -0.24
CA GLN A 87 -7.97 14.92 0.99
C GLN A 87 -8.85 13.71 1.29
N GLU A 88 -9.24 12.93 0.27
CA GLU A 88 -10.01 11.69 0.46
C GLU A 88 -9.12 10.53 0.93
N ILE A 89 -7.80 10.62 0.78
CA ILE A 89 -6.87 9.65 1.34
C ILE A 89 -6.63 9.98 2.82
N PHE A 90 -7.18 9.14 3.69
CA PHE A 90 -6.97 9.26 5.13
C PHE A 90 -5.58 8.80 5.56
N ALA A 91 -5.10 7.69 4.97
CA ALA A 91 -3.82 7.08 5.27
C ALA A 91 -3.23 6.36 4.06
N ALA A 92 -1.90 6.20 4.05
CA ALA A 92 -1.16 5.49 3.02
C ALA A 92 0.02 4.73 3.65
N GLY A 93 0.29 3.52 3.16
CA GLY A 93 1.39 2.68 3.60
C GLY A 93 2.20 2.13 2.44
N ASN A 94 3.47 1.85 2.70
CA ASN A 94 4.34 1.05 1.83
C ASN A 94 5.01 0.00 2.72
N CYS A 95 4.45 -1.21 2.76
CA CYS A 95 4.88 -2.27 3.67
C CYS A 95 5.68 -3.34 2.92
N TYR A 96 6.75 -3.81 3.54
CA TYR A 96 7.69 -4.78 2.98
C TYR A 96 7.50 -6.18 3.59
N ASP A 97 7.74 -7.24 2.83
CA ASP A 97 7.80 -8.61 3.32
C ASP A 97 8.98 -8.79 4.28
N LYS A 98 8.95 -9.93 4.98
CA LYS A 98 9.94 -10.27 6.00
C LYS A 98 11.37 -10.13 5.49
N ASN A 99 12.15 -9.29 6.17
CA ASN A 99 13.56 -9.03 5.89
C ASN A 99 13.82 -8.48 4.47
N GLU A 100 12.86 -7.77 3.87
CA GLU A 100 13.00 -7.18 2.53
C GLU A 100 13.46 -5.72 2.54
N PHE A 101 13.77 -5.16 3.72
CA PHE A 101 14.33 -3.82 3.87
C PHE A 101 15.42 -3.77 4.95
N LYS A 102 16.66 -3.44 4.53
CA LYS A 102 17.85 -3.33 5.40
C LYS A 102 18.00 -4.56 6.32
N ASP A 103 18.40 -4.33 7.57
CA ASP A 103 18.49 -5.30 8.65
C ASP A 103 17.20 -5.38 9.50
N TYR A 104 16.10 -4.77 9.02
CA TYR A 104 14.83 -4.76 9.74
C TYR A 104 14.07 -6.06 9.52
N HIS A 105 13.45 -6.57 10.58
CA HIS A 105 12.57 -7.73 10.47
C HIS A 105 11.35 -7.41 9.59
N LEU A 106 10.76 -6.24 9.81
CA LEU A 106 9.66 -5.66 9.06
C LEU A 106 9.86 -4.16 8.93
N PHE A 107 9.40 -3.59 7.82
CA PHE A 107 9.42 -2.15 7.58
C PHE A 107 8.13 -1.76 6.88
N CYS A 108 7.35 -0.85 7.46
CA CYS A 108 6.21 -0.26 6.80
C CYS A 108 6.06 1.22 7.14
N PRO A 109 6.71 2.13 6.38
CA PRO A 109 6.38 3.54 6.40
C PRO A 109 4.89 3.74 6.15
N TYR A 110 4.22 4.38 7.11
CA TYR A 110 2.79 4.57 7.14
C TYR A 110 2.48 6.00 7.57
N SER A 111 1.69 6.68 6.75
CA SER A 111 1.22 8.03 7.00
C SER A 111 -0.29 8.06 7.20
N TYR A 112 -0.76 8.91 8.10
CA TYR A 112 -2.19 9.07 8.39
C TYR A 112 -2.50 10.48 8.89
N ARG A 113 -3.77 10.89 8.71
CA ARG A 113 -4.29 12.15 9.23
C ARG A 113 -4.65 12.03 10.72
N MET A 114 -4.20 13.00 11.50
CA MET A 114 -4.53 13.13 12.91
C MET A 114 -5.84 13.91 13.10
N GLU A 115 -6.43 13.82 14.30
CA GLU A 115 -7.68 14.53 14.65
C GLU A 115 -7.56 16.06 14.47
N ASP A 116 -6.37 16.63 14.61
CA ASP A 116 -6.10 18.05 14.40
C ASP A 116 -5.67 18.41 12.96
N SER A 117 -5.95 17.53 11.99
CA SER A 117 -5.64 17.67 10.57
C SER A 117 -4.15 17.65 10.20
N ARG A 118 -3.23 17.50 11.16
CA ARG A 118 -1.82 17.23 10.84
C ARG A 118 -1.68 15.84 10.21
N ILE A 119 -0.62 15.65 9.44
CA ILE A 119 -0.26 14.36 8.85
C ILE A 119 0.95 13.83 9.60
N ASN A 120 0.79 12.68 10.24
CA ASN A 120 1.87 11.97 10.90
C ASN A 120 2.42 10.89 9.98
N VAL A 121 3.66 10.48 10.23
CA VAL A 121 4.33 9.38 9.53
C VAL A 121 5.12 8.58 10.56
N LYS A 122 5.00 7.25 10.54
CA LYS A 122 5.74 6.34 11.41
C LYS A 122 5.99 5.00 10.70
N ASP A 123 6.80 4.13 11.31
CA ASP A 123 6.84 2.72 10.90
C ASP A 123 5.70 1.95 11.59
N LEU A 124 4.77 1.42 10.80
CA LEU A 124 3.65 0.64 11.29
C LEU A 124 4.08 -0.73 11.84
N SER A 125 5.21 -1.28 11.37
CA SER A 125 5.69 -2.60 11.80
C SER A 125 6.02 -2.68 13.29
N MET A 126 6.34 -1.53 13.90
CA MET A 126 6.66 -1.38 15.31
C MET A 126 5.45 -1.61 16.24
N GLU A 127 4.23 -1.55 15.70
CA GLU A 127 2.99 -1.70 16.46
C GLU A 127 2.07 -2.79 15.91
N TYR A 128 2.33 -3.27 14.69
CA TYR A 128 1.45 -4.19 13.98
C TYR A 128 2.24 -5.18 13.11
N ASP A 129 2.24 -6.46 13.49
CA ASP A 129 2.77 -7.54 12.66
C ASP A 129 1.75 -7.89 11.57
N TYR A 130 2.04 -7.41 10.36
CA TYR A 130 1.15 -7.56 9.21
C TYR A 130 1.43 -8.80 8.35
N LEU A 131 2.37 -9.68 8.73
CA LEU A 131 2.67 -10.90 7.95
C LEU A 131 1.60 -11.98 8.08
N GLY A 132 0.82 -11.92 9.17
CA GLY A 132 -0.26 -12.87 9.44
C GLY A 132 -1.40 -12.78 8.43
N ASN A 133 -2.16 -13.88 8.30
CA ASN A 133 -3.35 -13.93 7.47
C ASN A 133 -4.50 -13.03 7.97
N THR A 134 -4.44 -12.56 9.22
CA THR A 134 -5.36 -11.57 9.81
C THR A 134 -5.21 -10.19 9.18
N SER A 135 -4.09 -9.93 8.51
CA SER A 135 -3.81 -8.72 7.76
C SER A 135 -4.20 -8.93 6.31
N GLN A 136 -5.51 -8.95 6.05
CA GLN A 136 -6.09 -9.32 4.76
C GLN A 136 -5.45 -8.56 3.59
N TRP A 137 -5.20 -7.27 3.77
CA TRP A 137 -4.63 -6.39 2.75
C TRP A 137 -3.21 -6.82 2.33
N PHE A 138 -2.32 -7.13 3.27
CA PHE A 138 -0.95 -7.57 2.99
C PHE A 138 -0.92 -9.00 2.46
N TYR A 139 -1.64 -9.90 3.13
CA TYR A 139 -1.72 -11.30 2.75
C TYR A 139 -2.20 -11.47 1.30
N SER A 140 -3.25 -10.74 0.90
CA SER A 140 -3.79 -10.83 -0.46
C SER A 140 -2.79 -10.37 -1.52
N ALA A 141 -2.07 -9.27 -1.28
CA ALA A 141 -1.03 -8.79 -2.19
C ALA A 141 0.12 -9.79 -2.32
N ARG A 142 0.57 -10.35 -1.19
CA ARG A 142 1.63 -11.36 -1.15
C ARG A 142 1.25 -12.64 -1.90
N MET A 143 0.02 -13.13 -1.73
CA MET A 143 -0.47 -14.33 -2.43
C MET A 143 -0.57 -14.11 -3.94
N LYS A 144 -1.05 -12.94 -4.38
CA LYS A 144 -1.06 -12.59 -5.82
C LYS A 144 0.35 -12.54 -6.41
N ALA A 145 1.31 -12.02 -5.65
CA ALA A 145 2.70 -11.88 -6.08
C ALA A 145 3.45 -13.23 -6.24
N LEU A 146 2.89 -14.35 -5.81
CA LEU A 146 3.46 -15.70 -6.05
C LEU A 146 3.40 -16.12 -7.52
N HIS A 147 2.51 -15.52 -8.30
CA HIS A 147 2.25 -15.86 -9.70
C HIS A 147 2.72 -14.73 -10.62
N LEU A 148 4.05 -14.57 -10.73
CA LEU A 148 4.67 -13.49 -11.50
C LEU A 148 4.25 -13.47 -12.97
N GLU A 149 3.90 -14.64 -13.52
CA GLU A 149 3.41 -14.84 -14.88
C GLU A 149 2.08 -14.12 -15.18
N ASN A 150 1.31 -13.77 -14.15
CA ASN A 150 0.02 -13.10 -14.31
C ASN A 150 0.14 -11.58 -14.46
N PHE A 151 1.32 -11.00 -14.18
CA PHE A 151 1.53 -9.56 -14.25
C PHE A 151 2.01 -9.11 -15.63
N ASN A 152 1.70 -7.88 -15.98
CA ASN A 152 2.11 -7.29 -17.25
C ASN A 152 3.60 -6.95 -17.23
N VAL A 153 4.29 -7.22 -18.34
CA VAL A 153 5.66 -6.76 -18.57
C VAL A 153 5.64 -5.60 -19.54
N THR A 154 6.17 -4.46 -19.12
CA THR A 154 6.41 -3.32 -20.00
C THR A 154 7.82 -3.40 -20.55
N LYS A 155 7.98 -3.05 -21.83
CA LYS A 155 9.27 -2.81 -22.48
C LYS A 155 9.36 -1.34 -22.79
N GLY A 156 10.53 -0.76 -22.55
CA GLY A 156 10.79 0.64 -22.83
C GLY A 156 12.27 0.86 -23.05
N ALA A 157 12.63 2.11 -23.24
CA ALA A 157 14.02 2.48 -23.44
C ALA A 157 14.34 3.77 -22.69
N VAL A 158 15.57 3.89 -22.20
CA VAL A 158 16.07 5.07 -21.50
C VAL A 158 17.28 5.62 -22.24
N GLN A 159 17.34 6.93 -22.40
CA GLN A 159 18.53 7.64 -22.86
C GLN A 159 19.00 8.58 -21.76
N TRP A 160 20.07 8.17 -21.07
CA TRP A 160 20.66 8.99 -20.02
C TRP A 160 21.36 10.21 -20.61
N ARG A 161 21.44 11.29 -19.84
CA ARG A 161 22.30 12.42 -20.19
C ARG A 161 23.75 12.02 -19.94
N HIS A 162 24.58 12.00 -20.99
CA HIS A 162 26.01 11.68 -20.86
C HIS A 162 26.82 12.87 -20.35
N ASN A 163 26.53 14.07 -20.87
CA ASN A 163 27.20 15.32 -20.49
C ASN A 163 26.30 16.54 -20.74
N ALA A 164 26.89 17.75 -20.70
CA ALA A 164 26.13 19.00 -20.89
C ALA A 164 25.37 19.08 -22.22
N THR A 165 25.83 18.40 -23.27
CA THR A 165 25.33 18.59 -24.64
C THR A 165 24.88 17.31 -25.33
N THR A 166 25.21 16.12 -24.81
CA THR A 166 24.92 14.83 -25.48
C THR A 166 24.17 13.85 -24.58
N LEU A 167 23.41 12.97 -25.24
CA LEU A 167 22.79 11.80 -24.65
C LEU A 167 23.73 10.58 -24.76
N SER A 168 23.58 9.65 -23.83
CA SER A 168 24.14 8.31 -23.90
C SER A 168 23.39 7.46 -24.94
N PRO A 169 23.95 6.31 -25.37
CA PRO A 169 23.22 5.33 -26.16
C PRO A 169 21.90 4.92 -25.49
N VAL A 170 20.94 4.51 -26.32
CA VAL A 170 19.66 3.96 -25.85
C VAL A 170 19.92 2.68 -25.08
N GLU A 171 19.39 2.59 -23.86
CA GLU A 171 19.36 1.39 -23.05
C GLU A 171 17.94 0.82 -23.04
N GLU A 172 17.78 -0.39 -23.56
CA GLU A 172 16.50 -1.10 -23.54
C GLU A 172 16.26 -1.69 -22.15
N ASP A 173 15.03 -1.52 -21.66
CA ASP A 173 14.62 -1.93 -20.33
C ASP A 173 13.29 -2.72 -20.38
N SER A 174 13.12 -3.65 -19.45
CA SER A 174 11.81 -4.25 -19.18
C SER A 174 11.55 -4.38 -17.69
N THR A 175 10.29 -4.19 -17.30
CA THR A 175 9.88 -4.28 -15.90
C THR A 175 8.46 -4.83 -15.77
N ILE A 176 8.23 -5.60 -14.71
CA ILE A 176 6.88 -5.98 -14.30
C ILE A 176 6.13 -4.73 -13.85
N THR A 177 4.86 -4.67 -14.22
CA THR A 177 3.93 -3.60 -13.84
C THR A 177 2.62 -4.21 -13.35
N VAL A 178 2.04 -3.54 -12.37
CA VAL A 178 0.73 -3.85 -11.82
C VAL A 178 -0.32 -2.89 -12.35
N THR A 179 -1.55 -3.38 -12.42
CA THR A 179 -2.76 -2.65 -12.81
C THR A 179 -3.73 -2.58 -11.63
N TYR A 180 -4.92 -2.01 -11.85
CA TYR A 180 -5.96 -1.97 -10.83
C TYR A 180 -6.48 -3.37 -10.45
N ASP A 181 -6.56 -4.29 -11.41
CA ASP A 181 -7.13 -5.62 -11.19
C ASP A 181 -6.19 -6.54 -10.40
N ASP A 182 -4.90 -6.18 -10.37
CA ASP A 182 -3.88 -6.84 -9.56
C ASP A 182 -4.00 -6.47 -8.07
N GLY A 183 -4.73 -5.43 -7.72
CA GLY A 183 -4.93 -5.01 -6.33
C GLY A 183 -6.09 -5.70 -5.62
N HIS A 184 -6.23 -5.40 -4.34
CA HIS A 184 -7.25 -5.96 -3.45
C HIS A 184 -7.80 -4.85 -2.56
N TRP A 185 -9.13 -4.80 -2.43
CA TRP A 185 -9.80 -3.98 -1.42
C TRP A 185 -10.09 -4.83 -0.19
N SER A 186 -9.64 -4.38 0.97
CA SER A 186 -10.06 -4.97 2.23
C SER A 186 -11.57 -4.79 2.44
N ASP A 187 -12.15 -5.65 3.27
CA ASP A 187 -13.44 -5.33 3.86
C ASP A 187 -13.32 -4.05 4.71
N PRO A 188 -14.39 -3.26 4.91
CA PRO A 188 -14.31 -2.06 5.74
C PRO A 188 -14.01 -2.48 7.18
N TYR A 189 -12.97 -1.89 7.76
CA TYR A 189 -12.53 -2.17 9.11
C TYR A 189 -12.27 -0.88 9.89
N PHE A 190 -12.30 -1.00 11.21
CA PHE A 190 -11.97 0.09 12.11
C PHE A 190 -10.48 0.05 12.44
N ASP A 191 -9.73 1.06 11.98
CA ASP A 191 -8.28 1.17 12.18
C ASP A 191 -7.95 1.71 13.58
N CYS A 192 -7.72 0.81 14.53
CA CYS A 192 -7.33 1.16 15.90
C CYS A 192 -5.83 1.44 16.02
N GLY A 193 -5.45 2.55 16.66
CA GLY A 193 -4.04 2.89 16.91
C GLY A 193 -3.33 3.60 15.74
N GLY A 194 -3.87 3.52 14.52
CA GLY A 194 -3.54 4.45 13.44
C GLY A 194 -4.40 5.71 13.53
N GLY A 195 -5.53 5.71 12.81
CA GLY A 195 -6.44 6.84 12.72
C GLY A 195 -7.65 6.83 13.65
N ASN A 196 -7.98 5.68 14.24
CA ASN A 196 -9.23 5.43 14.94
C ASN A 196 -10.48 5.80 14.11
N ILE A 197 -10.49 5.34 12.86
CA ILE A 197 -11.51 5.62 11.86
C ILE A 197 -11.94 4.34 11.15
N TRP A 198 -13.16 4.34 10.62
CA TRP A 198 -13.61 3.34 9.66
C TRP A 198 -13.00 3.61 8.28
N MET A 199 -12.35 2.61 7.70
CA MET A 199 -11.73 2.72 6.39
C MET A 199 -11.80 1.41 5.62
N MET A 200 -11.56 1.51 4.32
CA MET A 200 -11.26 0.38 3.46
C MET A 200 -9.90 0.64 2.82
N THR A 201 -9.11 -0.41 2.67
CA THR A 201 -7.73 -0.30 2.20
C THR A 201 -7.61 -0.98 0.85
N TYR A 202 -7.15 -0.23 -0.16
CA TYR A 202 -6.69 -0.82 -1.40
C TYR A 202 -5.20 -1.14 -1.30
N THR A 203 -4.81 -2.35 -1.69
CA THR A 203 -3.41 -2.78 -1.70
C THR A 203 -3.09 -3.46 -3.01
N VAL A 204 -1.91 -3.18 -3.55
CA VAL A 204 -1.41 -3.76 -4.79
C VAL A 204 0.07 -4.09 -4.58
N PRO A 205 0.58 -5.25 -5.06
CA PRO A 205 1.96 -5.64 -4.83
C PRO A 205 2.94 -4.74 -5.58
N PHE A 206 4.16 -4.66 -5.07
CA PHE A 206 5.32 -4.13 -5.79
C PHE A 206 6.47 -5.11 -5.66
N PHE A 207 7.48 -4.98 -6.52
CA PHE A 207 8.51 -5.99 -6.67
C PHE A 207 9.91 -5.41 -6.63
N GLY A 208 10.84 -6.16 -6.05
CA GLY A 208 12.27 -5.93 -6.22
C GLY A 208 12.86 -6.88 -7.25
N TYR A 209 14.09 -6.60 -7.67
CA TYR A 209 14.80 -7.45 -8.62
C TYR A 209 16.03 -8.08 -7.96
N LYS A 210 16.11 -9.41 -8.00
CA LYS A 210 17.24 -10.16 -7.43
C LYS A 210 17.48 -11.42 -8.24
N ASN A 211 18.76 -11.71 -8.55
CA ASN A 211 19.17 -12.92 -9.28
C ASN A 211 18.44 -13.13 -10.62
N GLY A 212 18.17 -12.05 -11.36
CA GLY A 212 17.55 -12.15 -12.68
C GLY A 212 16.02 -12.32 -12.68
N THR A 213 15.37 -12.25 -11.51
CA THR A 213 13.91 -12.36 -11.40
C THR A 213 13.35 -11.27 -10.47
N PHE A 214 12.07 -10.95 -10.69
CA PHE A 214 11.31 -10.15 -9.74
C PHE A 214 10.94 -10.98 -8.50
N LYS A 215 10.82 -10.30 -7.36
CA LYS A 215 10.39 -10.87 -6.09
C LYS A 215 9.48 -9.89 -5.38
N PHE A 216 8.41 -10.37 -4.76
CA PHE A 216 7.58 -9.56 -3.86
C PHE A 216 8.46 -8.89 -2.80
N LYS A 217 8.19 -7.61 -2.57
CA LYS A 217 8.95 -6.79 -1.63
C LYS A 217 8.20 -6.56 -0.33
#